data_AF-A0A3D1ANZ1-F1
#
_entry.id   AF-A0A3D1ANZ1-F1
#
_cell.length_a   1.000
_cell.length_b   1.000
_cell.length_c   1.000
_cell.angle_alpha   90.00
_cell.angle_beta   90.00
_cell.angle_gamma   90.00
#
_symmetry.space_group_name_H-M   'P 1'
#
loop_
_entity.id
_entity.type
_entity.pdbx_description
1 polymer ?
#
loop_
_entity_poly.entity_id
_entity_poly.type
_entity_poly.pdbx_seq_one_letter_code
_entity_poly.pdbx_strand_id
1 'polypeptide(L)'
;MCIVVIGGMDRLAPHYQEEAKRLGITLRLFPTFERDMQQKLRNTDGVVLFTGKISHAGRREAVNAARHHNIPLYQFHNYGLCTLRDCLRCLHRNAIGVTLPECGKKQGNQHKI
;
A
#
# COMPACT_ATOMS: atom_id res chain seq x y z
N MET A 1 2.08 -12.43 -7.52
CA MET A 1 1.60 -11.62 -6.38
C MET A 1 0.94 -10.36 -6.91
N CYS A 2 -0.22 -9.98 -6.38
CA CYS A 2 -0.93 -8.76 -6.70
C CYS A 2 -1.14 -7.90 -5.45
N ILE A 3 -0.62 -6.67 -5.50
CA ILE A 3 -0.73 -5.68 -4.43
C ILE A 3 -1.58 -4.51 -4.93
N VAL A 4 -2.54 -4.09 -4.12
CA VAL A 4 -3.34 -2.89 -4.37
C VAL A 4 -2.75 -1.73 -3.57
N VAL A 5 -2.62 -0.57 -4.20
CA VAL A 5 -2.26 0.69 -3.55
C VAL A 5 -3.47 1.63 -3.61
N ILE A 6 -3.91 2.10 -2.46
CA ILE A 6 -4.99 3.09 -2.32
C ILE A 6 -4.38 4.40 -1.82
N GLY A 7 -4.70 5.50 -2.51
CA GLY A 7 -4.09 6.80 -2.29
C GLY A 7 -2.83 7.00 -3.14
N GLY A 8 -2.03 8.00 -2.77
CA GLY A 8 -0.77 8.33 -3.45
C GLY A 8 -0.88 9.57 -4.32
N MET A 9 0.02 9.70 -5.29
CA MET A 9 -0.03 10.76 -6.29
C MET A 9 -0.05 10.15 -7.68
N ASP A 10 -0.94 10.65 -8.54
CA ASP A 10 -1.06 10.21 -9.94
C ASP A 10 0.27 10.33 -10.68
N ARG A 11 1.03 11.39 -10.42
CA ARG A 11 2.37 11.61 -11.02
C ARG A 11 3.36 10.50 -10.70
N LEU A 12 3.22 9.83 -9.56
CA LEU A 12 4.13 8.74 -9.16
C LEU A 12 3.62 7.36 -9.58
N ALA A 13 2.40 7.25 -10.11
CA ALA A 13 1.82 5.98 -10.52
C ALA A 13 2.71 5.19 -11.51
N PRO A 14 3.31 5.80 -12.56
CA PRO A 14 4.21 5.09 -13.46
C PRO A 14 5.43 4.51 -12.74
N HIS A 15 6.06 5.32 -11.86
CA HIS A 15 7.22 4.88 -11.09
C HIS A 15 6.88 3.77 -10.09
N TYR A 16 5.67 3.80 -9.53
CA TYR A 16 5.18 2.75 -8.63
C TYR A 16 5.02 1.43 -9.36
N GLN A 17 4.43 1.48 -10.56
CA GLN A 17 4.30 0.31 -11.41
C GLN A 17 5.65 -0.24 -11.85
N GLU A 18 6.62 0.63 -12.18
CA GLU A 18 7.98 0.21 -12.53
C GLU A 18 8.68 -0.53 -11.38
N GLU A 19 8.65 0.00 -10.15
CA GLU A 19 9.25 -0.66 -8.99
C GLU A 19 8.59 -2.02 -8.68
N ALA A 20 7.26 -2.11 -8.81
CA ALA A 20 6.56 -3.38 -8.64
C ALA A 20 6.90 -4.39 -9.73
N LYS A 21 6.97 -3.94 -11.00
CA LYS A 21 7.33 -4.78 -12.15
C LYS A 21 8.72 -5.37 -12.00
N ARG A 22 9.69 -4.61 -11.49
CA ARG A 22 11.05 -5.11 -11.18
C ARG A 22 11.08 -6.28 -10.19
N LEU A 23 10.06 -6.40 -9.35
CA LEU A 23 9.90 -7.48 -8.36
C LEU A 23 8.92 -8.57 -8.80
N GLY A 24 8.40 -8.52 -10.03
CA GLY A 24 7.38 -9.45 -10.52
C GLY A 24 6.03 -9.29 -9.82
N ILE A 25 5.73 -8.11 -9.27
CA ILE A 25 4.49 -7.81 -8.55
C ILE A 25 3.54 -7.07 -9.49
N THR A 26 2.31 -7.57 -9.60
CA THR A 26 1.22 -6.84 -10.26
C THR A 26 0.69 -5.76 -9.32
N LEU A 27 0.90 -4.50 -9.66
CA LEU A 27 0.45 -3.36 -8.86
C LEU A 27 -0.82 -2.74 -9.43
N ARG A 28 -1.87 -2.65 -8.62
CA ARG A 28 -3.10 -1.90 -8.96
C ARG A 28 -3.16 -0.62 -8.15
N LEU A 29 -3.28 0.53 -8.80
CA LEU A 29 -3.25 1.84 -8.17
C LEU A 29 -4.61 2.51 -8.23
N PHE A 30 -5.10 2.95 -7.08
CA PHE A 30 -6.33 3.70 -6.92
C PHE A 30 -6.03 5.00 -6.17
N PRO A 31 -5.88 6.14 -6.84
CA PRO A 31 -5.53 7.42 -6.21
C PRO A 31 -6.54 7.87 -5.15
N THR A 32 -7.80 7.46 -5.32
CA THR A 32 -8.89 7.73 -4.40
C THR A 32 -9.61 6.43 -4.04
N PHE A 33 -10.35 6.46 -2.93
CA PHE A 33 -11.24 5.36 -2.60
C PHE A 33 -12.53 5.49 -3.40
N GLU A 34 -12.91 4.42 -4.09
CA GLU A 34 -14.15 4.34 -4.87
C GLU A 34 -15.13 3.35 -4.24
N ARG A 35 -16.43 3.52 -4.56
CA ARG A 35 -17.52 2.73 -3.95
C ARG A 35 -17.40 1.23 -4.21
N ASP A 36 -16.80 0.84 -5.32
CA ASP A 36 -16.60 -0.55 -5.72
C ASP A 36 -15.26 -1.13 -5.24
N MET A 37 -14.51 -0.43 -4.38
CA MET A 37 -13.21 -0.91 -3.91
C MET A 37 -13.26 -2.29 -3.28
N GLN A 38 -14.32 -2.62 -2.54
CA GLN A 38 -14.47 -3.98 -2.00
C GLN A 38 -14.37 -5.05 -3.09
N GLN A 39 -15.02 -4.84 -4.25
CA GLN A 39 -14.92 -5.76 -5.37
C GLN A 39 -13.53 -5.74 -6.01
N LYS A 40 -12.92 -4.55 -6.16
CA LYS A 40 -11.56 -4.38 -6.70
C LYS A 40 -10.45 -4.96 -5.83
N LEU A 41 -10.69 -5.14 -4.53
CA LEU A 41 -9.78 -5.80 -3.60
C LEU A 41 -9.86 -7.33 -3.66
N ARG A 42 -10.84 -7.92 -4.34
CA ARG A 42 -10.92 -9.37 -4.51
C ARG A 42 -9.66 -9.91 -5.19
N ASN A 43 -9.26 -11.11 -4.76
CA ASN A 43 -8.12 -11.85 -5.30
C ASN A 43 -6.81 -11.04 -5.28
N THR A 44 -6.55 -10.31 -4.19
CA THR A 44 -5.26 -9.62 -3.97
C THR A 44 -4.56 -10.15 -2.75
N ASP A 45 -3.23 -10.11 -2.80
CA ASP A 45 -2.37 -10.61 -1.74
C ASP A 45 -2.10 -9.56 -0.65
N GLY A 46 -2.43 -8.28 -0.92
CA GLY A 46 -2.25 -7.21 0.06
C GLY A 46 -2.72 -5.84 -0.42
N VAL A 47 -2.98 -4.96 0.54
CA VAL A 47 -3.35 -3.56 0.31
C VAL A 47 -2.36 -2.64 1.00
N VAL A 48 -1.81 -1.69 0.26
CA VAL A 48 -1.02 -0.56 0.77
C VAL A 48 -1.91 0.68 0.75
N LEU A 49 -2.14 1.28 1.91
CA LEU A 49 -3.00 2.44 2.08
C LEU A 49 -2.16 3.67 2.46
N PHE A 50 -2.15 4.66 1.58
CA PHE A 50 -1.54 5.96 1.83
C PHE A 50 -2.52 6.91 2.53
N THR A 51 -2.43 6.94 3.85
CA THR A 51 -3.34 7.70 4.73
C THR A 51 -3.16 9.21 4.65
N GLY A 52 -2.04 9.72 4.14
CA GLY A 52 -1.77 11.16 4.05
C GLY A 52 -2.55 11.91 2.96
N LYS A 53 -3.21 11.19 2.04
CA LYS A 53 -3.93 11.76 0.89
C LYS A 53 -5.39 11.31 0.79
N ILE A 54 -5.86 10.51 1.74
CA ILE A 54 -7.22 9.97 1.77
C ILE A 54 -8.03 10.60 2.90
N SER A 55 -9.32 10.83 2.67
CA SER A 55 -10.22 11.33 3.71
C SER A 55 -10.39 10.31 4.84
N HIS A 56 -10.83 10.76 6.02
CA HIS A 56 -11.12 9.88 7.15
C HIS A 56 -12.18 8.81 6.80
N ALA A 57 -13.21 9.20 6.03
CA ALA A 57 -14.22 8.28 5.54
C ALA A 57 -13.61 7.22 4.61
N GLY A 58 -12.84 7.64 3.60
CA GLY A 58 -12.19 6.72 2.66
C GLY A 58 -11.21 5.77 3.36
N ARG A 59 -10.48 6.24 4.38
CA ARG A 59 -9.62 5.37 5.21
C ARG A 59 -10.44 4.29 5.91
N ARG A 60 -11.55 4.66 6.56
CA ARG A 60 -12.42 3.72 7.28
C ARG A 60 -13.00 2.67 6.33
N GLU A 61 -13.45 3.09 5.16
CA GLU A 61 -13.98 2.18 4.13
C GLU A 61 -12.89 1.24 3.58
N ALA A 62 -11.68 1.75 3.30
CA ALA A 62 -10.56 0.92 2.87
C ALA A 62 -10.16 -0.14 3.89
N VAL A 63 -10.11 0.24 5.18
CA VAL A 63 -9.84 -0.70 6.27
C VAL A 63 -10.92 -1.76 6.34
N ASN A 64 -12.20 -1.36 6.27
CA ASN A 64 -13.32 -2.30 6.29
C ASN A 64 -13.29 -3.25 5.09
N ALA A 65 -12.98 -2.75 3.90
CA ALA A 65 -12.89 -3.54 2.69
C ALA A 65 -11.78 -4.59 2.75
N ALA A 66 -10.58 -4.21 3.22
CA ALA A 66 -9.48 -5.17 3.41
C ALA A 66 -9.83 -6.24 4.45
N ARG A 67 -10.44 -5.84 5.58
CA ARG A 67 -10.89 -6.77 6.64
C ARG A 67 -11.97 -7.73 6.15
N HIS A 68 -12.93 -7.25 5.36
CA HIS A 68 -14.00 -8.08 4.80
C HIS A 68 -13.46 -9.25 3.96
N HIS A 69 -12.35 -9.02 3.27
CA HIS A 69 -11.70 -10.04 2.44
C HIS A 69 -10.53 -10.76 3.12
N ASN A 70 -10.27 -10.49 4.41
CA ASN A 70 -9.12 -11.01 5.16
C ASN A 70 -7.76 -10.73 4.47
N ILE A 71 -7.63 -9.55 3.85
CA ILE A 71 -6.44 -9.16 3.11
C ILE A 71 -5.52 -8.34 4.04
N PRO A 72 -4.20 -8.62 4.08
CA PRO A 72 -3.28 -7.83 4.88
C PRO A 72 -3.22 -6.38 4.40
N LEU A 73 -3.29 -5.45 5.36
CA LEU A 73 -3.34 -4.00 5.12
C LEU A 73 -2.12 -3.31 5.73
N TYR A 74 -1.39 -2.57 4.90
CA TYR A 74 -0.21 -1.80 5.29
C TYR A 74 -0.50 -0.31 5.16
N GLN A 75 -0.49 0.42 6.27
CA GLN A 75 -0.85 1.83 6.31
C GLN A 75 0.40 2.71 6.43
N PHE A 76 0.56 3.65 5.51
CA PHE A 76 1.64 4.64 5.54
C PHE A 76 1.06 6.05 5.49
N HIS A 77 1.63 6.97 6.26
CA HIS A 77 1.27 8.39 6.12
C HIS A 77 2.01 9.00 4.92
N ASN A 78 3.29 8.67 4.77
CA ASN A 78 4.09 9.09 3.62
C ASN A 78 3.71 8.27 2.37
N TYR A 79 3.66 8.94 1.23
CA TYR A 79 3.17 8.39 -0.03
C TYR A 79 4.17 8.56 -1.16
N GLY A 80 5.47 8.56 -0.87
CA GLY A 80 6.54 8.68 -1.87
C GLY A 80 7.06 7.33 -2.39
N LEU A 81 7.84 7.39 -3.48
CA LEU A 81 8.43 6.23 -4.15
C LEU A 81 9.32 5.38 -3.26
N CYS A 82 10.13 6.01 -2.40
CA CYS A 82 10.99 5.27 -1.49
C CYS A 82 10.16 4.41 -0.53
N THR A 83 9.10 4.96 0.05
CA THR A 83 8.22 4.25 0.98
C THR A 83 7.53 3.06 0.32
N LEU A 84 7.01 3.23 -0.90
CA LEU A 84 6.41 2.10 -1.63
C LEU A 84 7.45 1.03 -1.96
N ARG A 85 8.62 1.44 -2.48
CA ARG A 85 9.69 0.51 -2.86
C ARG A 85 10.14 -0.36 -1.69
N ASP A 86 10.34 0.23 -0.51
CA ASP A 86 10.76 -0.50 0.68
C ASP A 86 9.66 -1.46 1.15
N CYS A 87 8.39 -1.03 1.09
CA CYS A 87 7.25 -1.89 1.38
C CYS A 87 7.17 -3.09 0.42
N LEU A 88 7.24 -2.86 -0.90
CA LEU A 88 7.19 -3.92 -1.91
C LEU A 88 8.34 -4.91 -1.76
N ARG A 89 9.55 -4.44 -1.42
CA ARG A 89 10.70 -5.31 -1.13
C ARG A 89 10.46 -6.18 0.10
N CYS A 90 9.88 -5.63 1.16
CA CYS A 90 9.53 -6.41 2.36
C CYS A 90 8.47 -7.48 2.03
N LEU A 91 7.44 -7.12 1.27
CA LEU A 91 6.39 -8.05 0.84
C LEU A 91 6.95 -9.18 -0.02
N HIS A 92 7.77 -8.84 -1.01
CA HIS A 92 8.43 -9.82 -1.87
C HIS A 92 9.29 -10.80 -1.06
N ARG A 93 10.05 -10.30 -0.07
CA ARG A 93 10.88 -11.13 0.82
C ARG A 93 10.08 -12.05 1.73
N ASN A 94 8.99 -11.55 2.30
CA ASN A 94 8.10 -12.37 3.14
C ASN A 94 7.46 -13.50 2.32
N ALA A 95 7.13 -13.25 1.05
CA ALA A 95 6.59 -14.27 0.16
C ALA A 95 7.60 -15.39 -0.18
N ILE A 96 8.92 -15.12 -0.11
CA ILE A 96 9.99 -16.09 -0.38
C ILE A 96 10.63 -16.70 0.89
N GLY A 97 10.12 -16.38 2.09
CA GLY A 97 10.53 -17.06 3.33
C GLY A 97 11.89 -16.66 3.93
N VAL A 98 12.43 -15.48 3.61
CA VAL A 98 13.72 -15.01 4.18
C VAL A 98 13.48 -14.07 5.37
N THR A 99 14.01 -14.43 6.56
CA THR A 99 13.92 -13.63 7.80
C THR A 99 14.69 -12.31 7.73
N LEU A 100 14.08 -11.24 8.28
CA LEU A 100 14.51 -9.83 8.23
C LEU A 100 15.49 -9.44 9.35
N PRO A 101 16.40 -8.47 9.10
CA PRO A 101 16.60 -7.33 9.98
C PRO A 101 15.56 -6.24 9.68
N GLU A 102 15.05 -5.61 10.73
CA GLU A 102 13.89 -4.71 10.74
C GLU A 102 13.95 -3.61 9.65
N CYS A 103 12.87 -3.46 8.88
CA CYS A 103 12.69 -2.33 7.98
C CYS A 103 12.59 -1.05 8.84
N GLY A 104 13.66 -0.25 8.78
CA GLY A 104 13.97 0.83 9.70
C GLY A 104 12.85 1.80 10.00
N LYS A 105 12.69 2.05 11.31
CA LYS A 105 12.01 3.23 11.83
C LYS A 105 12.70 4.49 11.30
N LYS A 106 12.00 5.30 10.52
CA LYS A 106 12.16 6.77 10.57
C LYS A 106 10.78 7.37 10.80
N GLN A 107 10.45 7.53 12.08
CA GLN A 107 9.44 8.48 12.53
C GLN A 107 9.92 9.88 12.14
N GLY A 108 9.37 10.42 11.05
CA GLY A 108 9.48 11.85 10.74
C GLY A 108 8.27 12.57 11.37
N ASN A 109 8.51 13.24 12.50
CA ASN A 109 7.68 14.26 13.15
C ASN A 109 6.14 14.15 12.98
N GLN A 110 5.49 13.49 13.94
CA GLN A 110 4.15 13.93 14.35
C GLN A 110 4.34 15.15 15.26
N HIS A 111 4.12 16.34 14.71
CA HIS A 111 3.94 17.55 15.52
C HIS A 111 2.63 17.38 16.28
N LYS A 112 2.77 17.22 17.60
CA LYS A 112 1.70 17.31 18.58
C LYS A 112 1.34 18.80 18.69
N ILE A 113 0.08 19.15 18.45
CA ILE A 113 -0.55 20.35 19.01
C ILE A 113 -1.86 19.87 19.62
#